data_AF-A0AAD5ABD9-F1
#
_entry.id   AF-A0AAD5ABD9-F1
#
_cell.length_a   1.000
_cell.length_b   1.000
_cell.length_c   1.000
_cell.angle_alpha   90.00
_cell.angle_beta   90.00
_cell.angle_gamma   90.00
#
_symmetry.space_group_name_H-M   'P 1'
#
loop_
_entity.id
_entity.type
_entity.pdbx_description
1 polymer ?
#
loop_
_entity_poly.entity_id
_entity_poly.type
_entity_poly.pdbx_seq_one_letter_code
_entity_poly.pdbx_strand_id
1 'polypeptide(L)' 'KAIAIATRASQEDDAGNYEEAIKSYQHAVKYFLHIVKREPQGKEGNQKIREKCSQYLDRAEKLQEYLDEKQV' A
#
# COMPACT_ATOMS: atom_id res chain seq x y z
N LYS A 1 3.90 11.85 -5.39
CA LYS A 1 2.49 11.37 -5.36
C LYS A 1 2.35 10.02 -4.64
N ALA A 2 3.11 8.97 -5.02
CA ALA A 2 3.04 7.65 -4.36
C ALA A 2 3.24 7.69 -2.83
N ILE A 3 4.24 8.45 -2.37
CA ILE A 3 4.54 8.61 -0.94
C ILE A 3 3.37 9.24 -0.17
N ALA A 4 2.78 10.31 -0.70
CA ALA A 4 1.63 10.96 -0.06
C ALA A 4 0.41 10.02 0.07
N ILE A 5 0.17 9.18 -0.94
CA ILE A 5 -0.89 8.17 -0.90
C ILE A 5 -0.59 7.10 0.15
N ALA A 6 0.67 6.65 0.25
CA ALA A 6 1.07 5.69 1.28
C ALA A 6 0.95 6.27 2.69
N THR A 7 1.36 7.54 2.90
CA THR A 7 1.17 8.24 4.18
C THR A 7 -0.30 8.34 4.54
N ARG A 8 -1.16 8.67 3.56
CA ARG A 8 -2.61 8.68 3.78
C ARG A 8 -3.13 7.29 4.14
N ALA A 9 -2.69 6.24 3.46
CA ALA A 9 -3.10 4.87 3.77
C ALA A 9 -2.82 4.51 5.23
N SER A 10 -1.64 4.85 5.75
CA SER A 10 -1.31 4.64 7.16
C SER A 10 -2.17 5.49 8.10
N GLN A 11 -2.43 6.75 7.76
CA GLN A 11 -3.32 7.59 8.57
C GLN A 11 -4.75 7.05 8.66
N GLU A 12 -5.30 6.57 7.55
CA GLU A 12 -6.64 5.95 7.52
C GLU A 12 -6.65 4.62 8.29
N ASP A 13 -5.56 3.83 8.21
CA ASP A 13 -5.37 2.58 8.98
C ASP A 13 -5.37 2.86 10.49
N ASP A 14 -4.56 3.82 10.95
CA ASP A 14 -4.52 4.28 12.34
C ASP A 14 -5.85 4.88 12.81
N ALA A 15 -6.60 5.53 11.91
CA ALA A 15 -7.92 6.09 12.20
C ALA A 15 -9.04 5.03 12.26
N GLY A 16 -8.75 3.77 11.91
CA GLY A 16 -9.73 2.69 11.81
C GLY A 16 -10.60 2.74 10.55
N ASN A 17 -10.28 3.62 9.59
CA ASN A 17 -10.93 3.72 8.30
C ASN A 17 -10.39 2.65 7.35
N TYR A 18 -10.55 1.38 7.71
CA TYR A 18 -9.86 0.26 7.05
C TYR A 18 -10.20 0.12 5.56
N GLU A 19 -11.44 0.37 5.14
CA GLU A 19 -11.82 0.33 3.72
C GLU A 19 -11.06 1.38 2.89
N GLU A 20 -10.90 2.59 3.40
CA GLU A 20 -10.16 3.66 2.72
C GLU A 20 -8.65 3.44 2.80
N ALA A 21 -8.16 2.86 3.90
CA ALA A 21 -6.77 2.44 4.04
C ALA A 21 -6.40 1.39 2.98
N ILE A 22 -7.22 0.35 2.81
CA ILE A 22 -7.03 -0.71 1.80
C ILE A 22 -6.93 -0.10 0.40
N LYS A 23 -7.90 0.72 0.00
CA LYS A 23 -7.88 1.40 -1.31
C LYS A 23 -6.63 2.25 -1.49
N SER A 24 -6.23 2.98 -0.45
CA SER A 24 -5.05 3.84 -0.47
C SER A 24 -3.75 3.03 -0.58
N TYR A 25 -3.62 1.91 0.13
CA TYR A 25 -2.48 1.00 0.01
C TYR A 25 -2.36 0.43 -1.42
N GLN A 26 -3.47 -0.06 -2.00
CA GLN A 26 -3.49 -0.56 -3.38
C GLN A 26 -3.09 0.51 -4.40
N HIS A 27 -3.59 1.75 -4.23
CA HIS A 27 -3.20 2.87 -5.08
C HIS A 27 -1.72 3.20 -4.92
N ALA A 28 -1.19 3.26 -3.69
CA ALA A 28 0.23 3.52 -3.45
C ALA A 28 1.10 2.50 -4.19
N VAL A 29 0.79 1.21 -4.06
CA VAL A 29 1.49 0.10 -4.74
C VAL A 29 1.48 0.29 -6.25
N LYS A 30 0.32 0.59 -6.85
CA LYS A 30 0.19 0.83 -8.29
C LYS A 30 1.09 1.98 -8.76
N TYR A 31 1.15 3.07 -8.01
CA TYR A 31 2.03 4.20 -8.34
C TYR A 31 3.51 3.85 -8.17
N PHE A 32 3.88 3.14 -7.12
CA PHE A 32 5.26 2.69 -6.90
C PHE A 32 5.76 1.77 -8.02
N LEU A 33 4.94 0.81 -8.44
CA LEU A 33 5.27 -0.07 -9.57
C LEU A 33 5.35 0.70 -10.89
N HIS A 34 4.48 1.70 -11.10
CA HIS A 34 4.56 2.58 -12.27
C HIS A 34 5.89 3.34 -12.31
N ILE A 35 6.33 3.90 -11.17
CA ILE A 35 7.63 4.58 -11.06
C ILE A 35 8.76 3.62 -11.38
N VAL A 36 8.80 2.42 -10.79
CA VAL A 36 9.84 1.42 -11.06
C VAL A 36 9.91 1.02 -12.55
N LYS A 37 8.74 0.94 -13.22
CA LYS A 37 8.67 0.58 -14.64
C LYS A 37 9.10 1.73 -15.56
N ARG A 38 8.79 2.98 -15.20
CA ARG A 38 9.02 4.16 -16.05
C ARG A 38 10.39 4.78 -15.82
N GLU A 39 10.81 4.83 -14.55
CA GLU A 39 12.01 5.47 -14.04
C GLU A 39 12.69 4.53 -13.03
N PRO A 40 13.39 3.49 -13.51
CA PRO A 40 14.03 2.52 -12.64
C PRO A 40 15.09 3.17 -11.75
N GLN A 41 15.02 2.93 -10.45
CA GLN A 41 15.87 3.52 -9.41
C GLN A 41 17.15 2.70 -9.15
N GLY A 42 17.63 1.95 -10.15
CA GLY A 42 18.68 0.93 -9.99
C GLY A 42 18.18 -0.36 -9.32
N LYS A 43 19.03 -1.40 -9.25
CA LYS A 43 18.65 -2.71 -8.68
C LYS A 43 18.18 -2.59 -7.22
N GLU A 44 18.97 -1.95 -6.38
CA GLU A 44 18.67 -1.81 -4.94
C GLU A 44 17.46 -0.91 -4.69
N GLY A 45 17.34 0.23 -5.39
CA GLY A 45 16.19 1.12 -5.25
C GLY A 45 14.89 0.45 -5.70
N ASN A 46 14.91 -0.27 -6.82
CA ASN A 46 13.76 -1.02 -7.30
C ASN A 46 13.37 -2.16 -6.34
N GLN A 47 14.35 -2.84 -5.74
CA GLN A 47 14.10 -3.87 -4.74
C GLN A 47 13.40 -3.27 -3.52
N LYS A 48 13.93 -2.18 -2.95
CA LYS A 48 13.33 -1.48 -1.81
C LYS A 48 11.89 -1.06 -2.08
N ILE A 49 11.62 -0.55 -3.28
CA ILE A 49 10.26 -0.16 -3.67
C ILE A 49 9.33 -1.38 -3.74
N ARG A 50 9.80 -2.51 -4.31
CA ARG A 50 9.03 -3.75 -4.38
C ARG A 50 8.75 -4.34 -3.00
N GLU A 51 9.74 -4.34 -2.12
CA GLU A 51 9.58 -4.77 -0.72
C GLU A 51 8.52 -3.91 -0.02
N LYS A 52 8.56 -2.58 -0.22
CA LYS A 52 7.56 -1.68 0.33
C LYS A 52 6.16 -1.95 -0.23
N CYS A 53 6.05 -2.22 -1.53
CA CYS A 53 4.78 -2.63 -2.14
C CYS A 53 4.25 -3.92 -1.51
N SER A 54 5.12 -4.91 -1.29
CA SER A 54 4.74 -6.17 -0.66
C SER A 54 4.19 -5.94 0.75
N GLN A 55 4.83 -5.07 1.54
CA GLN A 55 4.36 -4.72 2.89
C GLN A 55 2.97 -4.08 2.88
N TYR A 56 2.71 -3.19 1.91
CA TYR A 56 1.40 -2.54 1.80
C TYR A 56 0.30 -3.50 1.37
N LEU A 57 0.59 -4.46 0.49
CA LEU A 57 -0.37 -5.49 0.10
C LEU A 57 -0.68 -6.44 1.27
N ASP A 58 0.34 -6.93 1.98
CA ASP A 58 0.16 -7.79 3.15
C ASP A 58 -0.70 -7.10 4.23
N ARG A 59 -0.47 -5.79 4.47
CA ARG A 59 -1.32 -5.02 5.39
C ARG A 59 -2.75 -4.89 4.89
N ALA A 60 -2.94 -4.59 3.61
CA ALA A 60 -4.26 -4.46 3.02
C ALA A 60 -5.05 -5.78 3.07
N GLU A 61 -4.41 -6.93 2.84
CA GLU A 61 -5.01 -8.25 2.98
C GLU A 61 -5.47 -8.51 4.42
N LYS A 62 -4.61 -8.26 5.41
CA LYS A 62 -4.98 -8.39 6.83
C LYS A 62 -6.15 -7.51 7.25
N LEU A 63 -6.20 -6.29 6.72
CA LEU A 63 -7.31 -5.37 6.96
C LEU A 63 -8.60 -5.87 6.31
N GLN A 64 -8.51 -6.45 5.11
CA GLN A 64 -9.66 -7.05 4.42
C GLN A 64 -10.20 -8.24 5.22
N GLU A 65 -9.32 -9.15 5.65
CA GLU A 65 -9.69 -10.30 6.50
C GLU A 65 -10.38 -9.83 7.80
N TYR A 66 -9.82 -8.82 8.47
CA TYR A 66 -10.42 -8.25 9.69
C TYR A 66 -11.83 -7.68 9.44
N LEU A 67 -12.04 -7.00 8.30
CA LEU A 67 -13.35 -6.46 7.93
C LEU A 67 -14.34 -7.58 7.62
N ASP A 68 -13.91 -8.61 6.89
CA ASP A 68 -14.74 -9.76 6.54
C ASP A 68 -15.15 -10.53 7.82
N GLU A 69 -14.23 -10.76 8.76
CA GLU A 69 -14.53 -11.36 10.07
C GLU A 69 -15.50 -10.52 10.91
N LYS A 70 -15.43 -9.18 10.81
CA LYS A 70 -16.34 -8.25 11.50
C LYS A 70 -17.75 -8.22 10.93
N GLN A 71 -17.95 -8.64 9.69
CA GLN A 71 -19.27 -8.66 9.03
C GLN A 71 -20.02 -9.98 9.22
N VAL A 72 -19.39 -10.99 9.84
CA VAL A 72 -19.98 -12.29 10.22
C VAL A 72 -20.48 -12.25 11.66
#